data_AF-A0A353E5H9-F1
#
_entry.id   AF-A0A353E5H9-F1
#
_cell.length_a   1.000
_cell.length_b   1.000
_cell.length_c   1.000
_cell.angle_alpha   90.00
_cell.angle_beta   90.00
_cell.angle_gamma   90.00
#
_symmetry.space_group_name_H-M   'P 1'
#
loop_
_entity.id
_entity.type
_entity.pdbx_description
1 polymer ?
#
loop_
_entity_poly.entity_id
_entity_poly.type
_entity_poly.pdbx_seq_one_letter_code
_entity_poly.pdbx_strand_id
1 'polypeptide(L)'
;EAEGLKVYAATAHNKTDDSSQVTDFTMTLTPVDVLNAEKGYVVYGPIGSYSFKATSRTSDTPTILKGNPDYNAISSVNVNCYVLSNKTWGLGFYKYIGSTLAANRAWLPQDMVTDQMAESLSAGSRCIRLEIAGGTTDLRYPILGVDAADGAVYNMQGQRIEKPVSPGIYIVKNKGKILKK
;
A
#
# COMPACT_ATOMS: atom_id res chain seq x y z
N GLU A 1 23.63 -9.51 -5.69
CA GLU A 1 23.55 -9.20 -4.25
C GLU A 1 22.16 -9.60 -3.78
N ALA A 2 22.05 -10.28 -2.63
CA ALA A 2 20.72 -10.56 -2.08
C ALA A 2 20.09 -9.21 -1.70
N GLU A 3 18.96 -8.86 -2.30
CA GLU A 3 18.27 -7.61 -1.99
C GLU A 3 17.99 -7.54 -0.49
N GLY A 4 18.71 -6.64 0.20
CA GLY A 4 18.51 -6.39 1.62
C GLY A 4 17.15 -5.76 1.91
N LEU A 5 16.82 -5.65 3.19
CA LEU A 5 15.68 -4.85 3.63
C LEU A 5 15.79 -3.41 3.11
N LYS A 6 14.69 -2.92 2.55
CA LYS A 6 14.54 -1.52 2.13
C LYS A 6 13.44 -0.88 2.95
N VAL A 7 13.68 0.35 3.39
CA VAL A 7 12.72 1.16 4.15
C VAL A 7 12.31 2.34 3.30
N TYR A 8 11.03 2.68 3.33
CA TYR A 8 10.44 3.73 2.51
C TYR A 8 9.65 4.71 3.37
N ALA A 9 9.90 5.99 3.15
CA ALA A 9 8.95 7.05 3.48
C ALA A 9 7.81 7.02 2.46
N ALA A 10 6.60 7.40 2.90
CA ALA A 10 5.46 7.43 2.00
C ALA A 10 4.87 8.84 1.94
N THR A 11 4.61 9.31 0.73
CA THR A 11 3.97 10.60 0.44
C THR A 11 2.74 10.40 -0.44
N ALA A 12 1.93 11.45 -0.61
CA ALA A 12 0.88 11.42 -1.62
C ALA A 12 1.46 11.21 -3.03
N HIS A 13 0.63 10.72 -3.95
CA HIS A 13 1.08 10.33 -5.29
C HIS A 13 1.82 11.47 -6.01
N ASN A 14 3.06 11.20 -6.42
CA ASN A 14 3.97 12.15 -7.08
C ASN A 14 4.24 13.43 -6.27
N LYS A 15 4.16 13.35 -4.95
CA LYS A 15 4.48 14.44 -4.02
C LYS A 15 5.76 14.15 -3.26
N THR A 16 6.42 15.23 -2.86
CA THR A 16 7.68 15.22 -2.12
C THR A 16 7.57 15.99 -0.81
N ASP A 17 6.36 16.10 -0.26
CA ASP A 17 6.03 16.82 0.96
C ASP A 17 5.13 15.96 1.86
N ASP A 18 4.99 16.33 3.15
CA ASP A 18 4.17 15.60 4.12
C ASP A 18 2.84 16.30 4.45
N SER A 19 2.39 17.22 3.59
CA SER A 19 1.15 17.99 3.75
C SER A 19 0.09 17.68 2.68
N SER A 20 0.52 17.20 1.52
CA SER A 20 -0.36 16.84 0.41
C SER A 20 -1.17 15.59 0.72
N GLN A 21 -2.48 15.67 0.50
CA GLN A 21 -3.40 14.55 0.67
C GLN A 21 -3.31 13.54 -0.49
N VAL A 22 -3.69 12.30 -0.19
CA VAL A 22 -3.89 11.24 -1.17
C VAL A 22 -5.24 11.44 -1.87
N THR A 23 -5.23 11.55 -3.21
CA THR A 23 -6.42 11.87 -4.01
C THR A 23 -6.80 10.80 -5.05
N ASP A 24 -5.94 9.81 -5.31
CA ASP A 24 -6.12 8.85 -6.41
C ASP A 24 -5.74 7.40 -6.04
N PHE A 25 -5.95 7.02 -4.78
CA PHE A 25 -5.67 5.68 -4.26
C PHE A 25 -4.23 5.22 -4.50
N THR A 26 -3.27 6.14 -4.58
CA THR A 26 -1.86 5.83 -4.81
C THR A 26 -0.99 6.68 -3.88
N MET A 27 0.07 6.08 -3.35
CA MET A 27 1.10 6.75 -2.55
C MET A 27 2.46 6.45 -3.12
N THR A 28 3.34 7.46 -3.11
CA THR A 28 4.71 7.32 -3.57
C THR A 28 5.59 6.89 -2.40
N LEU A 29 6.40 5.85 -2.62
CA LEU A 29 7.36 5.29 -1.67
C LEU A 29 8.78 5.71 -2.08
N THR A 30 9.42 6.51 -1.24
CA THR A 30 10.80 6.96 -1.46
C THR A 30 11.73 6.22 -0.49
N PRO A 31 12.80 5.57 -0.98
CA PRO A 31 13.80 4.94 -0.11
C PRO A 31 14.37 5.92 0.92
N VAL A 32 14.59 5.46 2.14
CA VAL A 32 15.17 6.26 3.22
C VAL A 32 16.21 5.49 4.03
N ASP A 33 17.24 6.20 4.46
CA ASP A 33 18.28 5.68 5.36
C ASP A 33 18.14 6.24 6.79
N VAL A 34 17.36 7.31 6.97
CA VAL A 34 17.14 7.98 8.27
C VAL A 34 15.69 7.85 8.72
N LEU A 35 15.51 7.19 9.86
CA LEU A 35 14.21 6.89 10.46
C LEU A 35 13.95 7.77 11.68
N ASN A 36 12.87 8.53 11.63
CA ASN A 36 12.34 9.33 12.72
C ASN A 36 11.40 8.49 13.59
N ALA A 37 11.63 8.46 14.91
CA ALA A 37 10.82 7.69 15.86
C ALA A 37 9.32 8.03 15.84
N GLU A 38 8.94 9.27 15.54
CA GLU A 38 7.54 9.73 15.56
C GLU A 38 6.82 9.53 14.22
N LYS A 39 7.52 8.99 13.21
CA LYS A 39 7.02 8.83 11.85
C LYS A 39 6.84 7.35 11.50
N GLY A 40 5.97 7.09 10.54
CA GLY A 40 5.70 5.76 10.01
C GLY A 40 6.48 5.48 8.73
N TYR A 41 6.85 4.22 8.53
CA TYR A 41 7.61 3.76 7.37
C TYR A 41 7.06 2.44 6.84
N VAL A 42 7.19 2.23 5.53
CA VAL A 42 6.94 0.94 4.90
C VAL A 42 8.27 0.20 4.77
N VAL A 43 8.28 -1.06 5.21
CA VAL A 43 9.47 -1.92 5.12
C VAL A 43 9.16 -3.03 4.13
N TYR A 44 10.09 -3.25 3.20
CA TYR A 44 10.02 -4.33 2.23
C TYR A 44 11.32 -5.14 2.25
N GLY A 45 11.20 -6.46 2.26
CA GLY A 45 12.32 -7.37 2.22
C GLY A 45 11.90 -8.83 2.40
N PRO A 46 12.88 -9.75 2.48
CA PRO A 46 12.61 -11.17 2.68
C PRO A 46 11.90 -11.43 4.01
N ILE A 47 11.28 -12.61 4.13
CA ILE A 47 10.66 -13.04 5.39
C ILE A 47 11.77 -13.25 6.43
N GLY A 48 11.60 -12.66 7.61
CA GLY A 48 12.56 -12.79 8.70
C GLY A 48 12.15 -12.02 9.94
N SER A 49 12.94 -12.19 11.00
CA SER A 49 12.84 -11.37 12.21
C SER A 49 13.80 -10.20 12.11
N TYR A 50 13.25 -9.00 12.25
CA TYR A 50 14.01 -7.76 12.11
C TYR A 50 13.72 -6.84 13.29
N SER A 51 14.77 -6.15 13.74
CA SER A 51 14.65 -5.10 14.74
C SER A 51 14.92 -3.78 14.06
N PHE A 52 13.94 -2.88 14.10
CA PHE A 52 14.08 -1.52 13.61
C PHE A 52 14.27 -0.59 14.81
N LYS A 53 15.27 0.28 14.72
CA LYS A 53 15.48 1.36 15.67
C LYS A 53 15.48 2.65 14.88
N ALA A 54 14.80 3.67 15.41
CA ALA A 54 14.92 5.01 14.88
C ALA A 54 16.39 5.42 14.89
N THR A 55 16.87 5.99 13.79
CA THR A 55 18.25 6.45 13.66
C THR A 55 18.39 7.93 14.00
N SER A 56 17.27 8.67 14.05
CA SER A 56 17.24 10.08 14.42
C SER A 56 15.87 10.50 14.97
N ARG A 57 15.80 11.71 15.56
CA ARG A 57 14.54 12.42 15.88
C ARG A 57 14.13 13.39 14.78
N THR A 58 14.97 13.57 13.77
CA THR A 58 14.73 14.41 12.59
C THR A 58 15.04 13.59 11.34
N SER A 59 14.30 13.83 10.26
CA SER A 59 14.58 13.23 8.95
C SER A 59 14.25 14.26 7.89
N ASP A 60 15.13 14.39 6.90
CA ASP A 60 14.94 15.32 5.78
C ASP A 60 14.00 14.74 4.72
N THR A 61 13.63 13.46 4.84
CA THR A 61 12.66 12.83 3.93
C THR A 61 11.26 12.89 4.52
N PRO A 62 10.32 13.60 3.86
CA PRO A 62 8.96 13.72 4.34
C PRO A 62 8.21 12.38 4.24
N THR A 63 7.38 12.12 5.24
CA THR A 63 6.44 10.99 5.25
C THR A 63 5.14 11.43 5.90
N ILE A 64 4.02 11.10 5.23
CA ILE A 64 2.66 11.36 5.71
C ILE A 64 2.19 10.29 6.70
N LEU A 65 2.94 9.20 6.85
CA LEU A 65 2.65 8.18 7.84
C LEU A 65 3.12 8.64 9.23
N LYS A 66 2.26 8.42 10.22
CA LYS A 66 2.58 8.63 11.63
C LYS A 66 3.03 7.31 12.26
N GLY A 67 3.89 7.40 13.25
CA GLY A 67 4.34 6.27 14.06
C GLY A 67 3.90 6.43 15.50
N ASN A 68 3.61 5.32 16.18
CA ASN A 68 3.39 5.29 17.62
C ASN A 68 4.64 4.65 18.25
N PRO A 69 5.65 5.44 18.64
CA PRO A 69 6.86 4.92 19.26
C PRO A 69 6.64 4.45 20.71
N ASP A 70 5.48 4.74 21.30
CA ASP A 70 5.19 4.37 22.68
C ASP A 70 4.86 2.88 22.81
N TYR A 71 5.05 2.36 24.03
CA TYR A 71 4.68 1.00 24.41
C TYR A 71 3.18 0.82 24.67
N ASN A 72 2.40 1.89 24.56
CA ASN A 72 0.96 1.88 24.79
C ASN A 72 0.20 1.89 23.46
N ALA A 73 -0.93 1.17 23.44
CA ALA A 73 -1.86 1.27 22.33
C ALA A 73 -2.55 2.65 22.34
N ILE A 74 -2.88 3.18 21.16
CA ILE A 74 -3.64 4.42 20.99
C ILE A 74 -5.06 4.10 20.54
N SER A 75 -6.04 4.90 20.96
CA SER A 75 -7.42 4.75 20.50
C SER A 75 -7.52 5.13 19.03
N SER A 76 -7.79 4.16 18.15
CA SER A 76 -7.99 4.42 16.71
C SER A 76 -9.32 5.08 16.40
N VAL A 77 -10.28 5.03 17.33
CA VAL A 77 -11.56 5.76 17.23
C VAL A 77 -11.30 7.27 17.23
N ASN A 78 -10.29 7.72 17.98
CA ASN A 78 -9.97 9.15 18.09
C ASN A 78 -9.12 9.65 16.93
N VAL A 79 -8.25 8.79 16.37
CA VAL A 79 -7.36 9.20 15.28
C VAL A 79 -7.94 8.94 13.90
N ASN A 80 -8.96 8.07 13.78
CA ASN A 80 -9.53 7.53 12.55
C ASN A 80 -8.47 7.29 11.47
N CYS A 81 -8.00 6.05 11.33
CA CYS A 81 -6.81 5.81 10.52
C CYS A 81 -6.98 4.72 9.46
N TYR A 82 -6.04 4.73 8.52
CA TYR A 82 -5.82 3.65 7.58
C TYR A 82 -4.53 2.92 7.95
N VAL A 83 -4.53 1.59 7.82
CA VAL A 83 -3.38 0.75 8.13
C VAL A 83 -3.02 -0.14 6.95
N LEU A 84 -1.74 -0.45 6.82
CA LEU A 84 -1.27 -1.43 5.85
C LEU A 84 -1.86 -2.80 6.18
N SER A 85 -2.53 -3.41 5.20
CA SER A 85 -3.15 -4.72 5.34
C SER A 85 -3.21 -5.42 3.99
N ASN A 86 -3.37 -6.74 4.02
CA ASN A 86 -3.65 -7.54 2.83
C ASN A 86 -5.09 -8.04 2.91
N LYS A 87 -5.97 -7.52 2.05
CA LYS A 87 -7.39 -7.90 1.96
C LYS A 87 -7.77 -8.20 0.50
N THR A 88 -9.06 -8.19 0.19
CA THR A 88 -9.62 -8.51 -1.14
C THR A 88 -8.99 -7.72 -2.30
N TRP A 89 -8.61 -6.46 -2.08
CA TRP A 89 -8.00 -5.60 -3.10
C TRP A 89 -6.46 -5.64 -3.08
N GLY A 90 -5.88 -6.58 -2.33
CA GLY A 90 -4.45 -6.78 -2.20
C GLY A 90 -3.81 -6.05 -1.03
N LEU A 91 -2.50 -5.86 -1.10
CA LEU A 91 -1.69 -5.19 -0.08
C LEU A 91 -1.79 -3.66 -0.24
N GLY A 92 -2.29 -2.98 0.77
CA GLY A 92 -2.41 -1.53 0.71
C GLY A 92 -2.96 -0.96 2.00
N PHE A 93 -3.19 0.34 2.01
CA PHE A 93 -3.86 0.97 3.14
C PHE A 93 -5.37 0.80 3.02
N TYR A 94 -5.97 0.26 4.08
CA TYR A 94 -7.41 0.10 4.25
C TYR A 94 -7.85 0.83 5.51
N LYS A 95 -9.13 1.21 5.58
CA LYS A 95 -9.66 1.80 6.80
C LYS A 95 -9.53 0.81 7.95
N TYR A 96 -9.00 1.29 9.06
CA TYR A 96 -8.92 0.52 10.27
C TYR A 96 -10.28 0.55 10.98
N ILE A 97 -10.81 -0.63 11.26
CA ILE A 97 -12.13 -0.81 11.89
C ILE A 97 -12.02 -1.23 13.36
N GLY A 98 -10.81 -1.43 13.87
CA GLY A 98 -10.57 -1.71 15.28
C GLY A 98 -10.70 -0.46 16.13
N SER A 99 -10.79 -0.65 17.44
CA SER A 99 -10.90 0.42 18.43
C SER A 99 -9.55 0.92 18.97
N THR A 100 -8.49 0.11 18.83
CA THR A 100 -7.15 0.45 19.32
C THR A 100 -6.07 0.08 18.32
N LEU A 101 -5.16 1.01 18.02
CA LEU A 101 -3.94 0.72 17.27
C LEU A 101 -2.85 0.32 18.28
N ALA A 102 -2.30 -0.88 18.11
CA ALA A 102 -1.26 -1.40 19.00
C ALA A 102 -0.02 -0.48 19.05
N ALA A 103 0.76 -0.61 20.12
CA ALA A 103 2.08 -0.01 20.27
C ALA A 103 2.99 -0.34 19.08
N ASN A 104 3.94 0.55 18.76
CA ASN A 104 4.94 0.36 17.71
C ASN A 104 4.33 0.10 16.31
N ARG A 105 3.21 0.78 16.00
CA ARG A 105 2.53 0.70 14.71
C ARG A 105 2.55 2.03 13.98
N ALA A 106 2.65 1.95 12.66
CA ALA A 106 2.47 3.08 11.76
C ALA A 106 1.04 3.11 11.20
N TRP A 107 0.54 4.30 10.90
CA TRP A 107 -0.74 4.51 10.25
C TRP A 107 -0.72 5.73 9.33
N LEU A 108 -1.70 5.76 8.43
CA LEU A 108 -2.05 6.95 7.66
C LEU A 108 -3.23 7.64 8.35
N PRO A 109 -3.09 8.91 8.80
CA PRO A 109 -4.18 9.69 9.36
C PRO A 109 -5.35 9.88 8.38
N GLN A 110 -6.60 9.99 8.88
CA GLN A 110 -7.76 10.17 7.99
C GLN A 110 -7.69 11.45 7.17
N ASP A 111 -7.22 12.54 7.77
CA ASP A 111 -7.08 13.86 7.15
C ASP A 111 -6.04 13.90 6.03
N MET A 112 -5.22 12.85 5.87
CA MET A 112 -4.35 12.68 4.70
C MET A 112 -5.06 12.04 3.51
N VAL A 113 -6.36 11.72 3.60
CA VAL A 113 -7.16 11.11 2.54
C VAL A 113 -8.40 11.95 2.29
N THR A 114 -8.74 12.17 1.03
CA THR A 114 -9.94 12.93 0.66
C THR A 114 -11.23 12.18 0.98
N ASP A 115 -12.31 12.92 1.27
CA ASP A 115 -13.62 12.35 1.60
C ASP A 115 -14.17 11.43 0.51
N GLN A 116 -13.96 11.78 -0.76
CA GLN A 116 -14.36 10.96 -1.91
C GLN A 116 -13.76 9.55 -1.86
N MET A 117 -12.53 9.42 -1.37
CA MET A 117 -11.86 8.13 -1.24
C MET A 117 -12.21 7.40 0.06
N ALA A 118 -12.46 8.15 1.13
CA ALA A 118 -12.68 7.62 2.47
C ALA A 118 -13.82 6.59 2.50
N GLU A 119 -14.88 6.79 1.73
CA GLU A 119 -15.99 5.84 1.61
C GLU A 119 -15.56 4.50 1.00
N SER A 120 -14.83 4.55 -0.13
CA SER A 120 -14.35 3.35 -0.82
C SER A 120 -13.37 2.54 0.03
N LEU A 121 -12.52 3.24 0.80
CA LEU A 121 -11.60 2.61 1.75
C LEU A 121 -12.33 2.03 2.97
N SER A 122 -13.41 2.68 3.42
CA SER A 122 -14.26 2.21 4.52
C SER A 122 -14.98 0.91 4.16
N ALA A 123 -15.54 0.85 2.95
CA ALA A 123 -16.20 -0.35 2.44
C ALA A 123 -15.21 -1.50 2.12
N GLY A 124 -13.90 -1.23 2.15
CA GLY A 124 -12.88 -2.16 1.69
C GLY A 124 -13.01 -2.51 0.20
N SER A 125 -13.69 -1.66 -0.58
CA SER A 125 -13.91 -1.83 -2.01
C SER A 125 -12.75 -1.27 -2.85
N ARG A 126 -11.82 -0.55 -2.22
CA ARG A 126 -10.52 -0.15 -2.75
C ARG A 126 -9.47 -0.16 -1.63
N CYS A 127 -8.21 -0.06 -2.00
CA CYS A 127 -7.09 0.24 -1.10
C CYS A 127 -6.23 1.35 -1.69
N ILE A 128 -5.46 2.05 -0.85
CA ILE A 128 -4.40 2.93 -1.35
C ILE A 128 -3.20 2.06 -1.71
N ARG A 129 -2.81 2.14 -2.98
CA ARG A 129 -1.69 1.42 -3.58
C ARG A 129 -0.38 2.11 -3.27
N LEU A 130 0.70 1.35 -3.36
CA LEU A 130 2.05 1.80 -3.09
C LEU A 130 2.88 1.72 -4.38
N GLU A 131 3.50 2.83 -4.76
CA GLU A 131 4.35 2.93 -5.95
C GLU A 131 5.73 3.42 -5.55
N ILE A 132 6.79 2.71 -5.94
CA ILE A 132 8.16 3.10 -5.60
C ILE A 132 8.59 4.26 -6.50
N ALA A 133 9.06 5.35 -5.89
CA ALA A 133 9.56 6.53 -6.58
C ALA A 133 10.64 6.15 -7.60
N GLY A 134 10.49 6.64 -8.84
CA GLY A 134 11.42 6.39 -9.93
C GLY A 134 11.36 5.00 -10.57
N GLY A 135 10.43 4.13 -10.15
CA GLY A 135 10.31 2.77 -10.69
C GLY A 135 9.20 2.62 -11.75
N THR A 136 9.54 2.07 -12.91
CA THR A 136 8.61 1.55 -13.93
C THR A 136 7.90 0.25 -13.51
N THR A 137 8.00 -0.13 -12.24
CA THR A 137 7.70 -1.47 -11.71
C THR A 137 6.46 -1.42 -10.83
N ASP A 138 5.30 -1.40 -11.48
CA ASP A 138 4.03 -1.56 -10.78
C ASP A 138 3.95 -2.98 -10.17
N LEU A 139 3.72 -3.07 -8.85
CA LEU A 139 3.05 -4.22 -8.25
C LEU A 139 1.56 -4.15 -8.63
N ARG A 140 1.22 -4.47 -9.89
CA ARG A 140 -0.19 -4.49 -10.33
C ARG A 140 -0.88 -5.66 -9.65
N TYR A 141 -1.90 -5.33 -8.84
CA TYR A 141 -2.87 -6.32 -8.38
C TYR A 141 -3.54 -7.01 -9.56
N PRO A 142 -3.96 -8.28 -9.38
CA PRO A 142 -4.85 -8.90 -10.33
C PRO A 142 -6.08 -7.99 -10.52
N ILE A 143 -6.39 -7.63 -11.76
CA ILE A 143 -7.55 -6.79 -12.05
C ILE A 143 -8.80 -7.65 -11.84
N LEU A 144 -9.68 -7.21 -10.95
CA LEU A 144 -10.99 -7.82 -10.72
C LEU A 144 -11.95 -7.31 -11.81
N GLY A 145 -12.15 -8.08 -12.88
CA GLY A 145 -13.03 -7.66 -13.97
C GLY A 145 -13.05 -8.62 -15.16
N VAL A 146 -14.19 -8.63 -15.85
CA VAL A 146 -14.38 -9.27 -17.17
C VAL A 146 -14.11 -8.30 -18.33
N ASP A 147 -13.71 -7.06 -18.02
CA ASP A 147 -13.48 -6.04 -19.04
C ASP A 147 -12.50 -6.57 -20.06
N ALA A 148 -13.01 -6.67 -21.29
CA ALA A 148 -12.34 -7.25 -22.43
C ALA A 148 -10.91 -6.74 -22.46
N ALA A 149 -9.98 -7.62 -22.10
CA ALA A 149 -8.59 -7.37 -22.31
C ALA A 149 -8.45 -7.14 -23.82
N ASP A 150 -8.12 -5.90 -24.19
CA ASP A 150 -7.86 -5.50 -25.58
C ASP A 150 -6.51 -6.07 -26.05
N GLY A 151 -6.33 -7.39 -25.89
CA GLY A 151 -5.05 -8.08 -25.95
C GLY A 151 -5.18 -9.58 -25.69
N ALA A 152 -4.12 -10.32 -26.02
CA ALA A 152 -4.09 -11.77 -25.85
C ALA A 152 -4.24 -12.18 -24.37
N VAL A 153 -5.19 -13.07 -24.11
CA VAL A 153 -5.44 -13.68 -22.80
C VAL A 153 -4.88 -15.10 -22.78
N TYR A 154 -4.32 -15.52 -21.65
CA TYR A 154 -3.78 -16.85 -21.44
C TYR A 154 -4.35 -17.46 -20.16
N ASN A 155 -4.60 -18.77 -20.16
CA ASN A 155 -4.91 -19.51 -18.95
C ASN A 155 -3.65 -19.73 -18.08
N MET A 156 -3.81 -20.35 -16.92
CA MET A 156 -2.71 -20.63 -15.99
C MET A 156 -1.67 -21.61 -16.54
N GLN A 157 -2.02 -22.37 -17.58
CA GLN A 157 -1.13 -23.26 -18.31
C GLN A 157 -0.37 -22.55 -19.44
N GLY A 158 -0.54 -21.24 -19.60
CA GLY A 158 0.10 -20.46 -20.66
C GLY A 158 -0.52 -20.65 -22.05
N GLN A 159 -1.68 -21.31 -22.15
CA GLN A 159 -2.39 -21.47 -23.41
C GLN A 159 -3.19 -20.20 -23.71
N ARG A 160 -3.08 -19.70 -24.94
CA ARG A 160 -3.87 -18.55 -25.41
C ARG A 160 -5.34 -18.94 -25.50
N ILE A 161 -6.22 -18.08 -24.97
CA ILE A 161 -7.67 -18.23 -25.02
C ILE A 161 -8.32 -16.96 -25.58
N GLU A 162 -9.49 -17.10 -26.18
CA GLU A 162 -10.24 -15.97 -26.75
C GLU A 162 -10.85 -15.08 -25.65
N LYS A 163 -11.42 -15.71 -24.61
CA LYS A 163 -11.98 -15.03 -23.44
C LYS A 163 -11.97 -15.92 -22.20
N PRO A 164 -11.86 -15.35 -20.99
CA PRO A 164 -12.10 -16.07 -19.75
C PRO A 164 -13.49 -16.71 -19.73
N VAL A 165 -13.58 -18.04 -19.72
CA VAL A 165 -14.87 -18.76 -19.72
C VAL A 165 -15.31 -19.18 -18.31
N SER A 166 -14.36 -19.43 -17.40
CA SER A 166 -14.63 -19.93 -16.05
C SER A 166 -14.13 -18.95 -14.99
N PRO A 167 -14.65 -19.02 -13.75
CA PRO A 167 -14.03 -18.35 -12.61
C PRO A 167 -12.56 -18.76 -12.47
N GLY A 168 -11.66 -17.81 -12.24
CA GLY A 168 -10.23 -18.10 -12.12
C GLY A 168 -9.28 -16.96 -12.46
N ILE A 169 -7.98 -17.24 -12.36
CA ILE A 169 -6.90 -16.32 -12.69
C ILE A 169 -6.51 -16.51 -14.16
N TYR A 170 -6.36 -15.40 -14.89
CA TYR A 170 -5.89 -15.36 -16.26
C TYR A 170 -4.76 -14.35 -16.42
N ILE A 171 -3.92 -14.53 -17.45
CA ILE A 171 -2.80 -13.65 -17.77
C ILE A 171 -3.19 -12.83 -19.00
N VAL A 172 -2.98 -11.52 -18.94
CA VAL A 172 -3.22 -10.58 -20.03
C VAL A 172 -1.91 -9.94 -20.44
N LYS A 173 -1.55 -10.11 -21.71
CA LYS A 173 -0.37 -9.47 -22.29
C LYS A 173 -0.45 -7.95 -22.07
N ASN A 174 0.63 -7.35 -21.56
CA ASN A 174 0.77 -5.92 -21.24
C ASN A 174 -0.12 -5.37 -20.10
N LYS A 175 -1.02 -6.17 -19.49
CA LYS A 175 -1.87 -5.71 -18.37
C LYS A 175 -1.73 -6.53 -17.08
N GLY A 176 -1.02 -7.66 -17.09
CA GLY A 176 -0.73 -8.46 -15.89
C GLY A 176 -1.72 -9.59 -15.69
N LYS A 177 -2.21 -9.81 -14.46
CA LYS A 177 -3.17 -10.88 -14.13
C LYS A 177 -4.58 -10.32 -14.00
N ILE A 178 -5.60 -11.08 -14.38
CA ILE A 178 -7.02 -10.76 -14.15
C ILE A 178 -7.67 -11.89 -13.34
N LEU A 179 -8.60 -11.55 -12.45
CA LEU A 179 -9.39 -12.51 -11.69
C LEU A 179 -10.85 -12.42 -12.14
N LYS A 180 -11.37 -13.52 -12.71
CA LYS A 180 -12.78 -13.68 -13.07
C LYS A 180 -13.55 -14.33 -11.91
N LYS A 181 -14.67 -13.73 -11.53
CA LYS A 181 -15.64 -14.29 -10.57
C LYS A 181 -16.42 -15.45 -11.17
#